data_AF-A0AAV5ANB4-F1
#
_entry.id   AF-A0AAV5ANB4-F1
#
_cell.length_a   1.000
_cell.length_b   1.000
_cell.length_c   1.000
_cell.angle_alpha   90.00
_cell.angle_beta   90.00
_cell.angle_gamma   90.00
#
_symmetry.space_group_name_H-M   'P 1'
#
loop_
_entity.id
_entity.type
_entity.pdbx_description
1 polymer ?
#
loop_
_entity_poly.entity_id
_entity_poly.type
_entity_poly.pdbx_seq_one_letter_code
_entity_poly.pdbx_strand_id
1 'polypeptide(L)'
;MGAHAVDEDTFQSTMKYIFSFIEKEKQAENIVEKLCQRFRLAEEPRQWRDIAFCLSLLPYKSERSVKKLTEGLPFYQDKLHEETVFNRFNEILTKARTNKSSNKPDSELNEFEGILNGYKEKGEEDKALEKRVEGKKAAAKRRATKRAPPKRGRARRIEEED
;
A
#
# COMPACT_ATOMS: atom_id res chain seq x y z
N MET A 1 10.04 12.72 -2.14
CA MET A 1 10.86 12.51 -0.91
C MET A 1 11.45 13.85 -0.50
N GLY A 2 11.32 14.23 0.78
CA GLY A 2 11.85 15.51 1.29
C GLY A 2 13.38 15.51 1.40
N ALA A 3 13.97 16.68 1.65
CA ALA A 3 15.43 16.91 1.69
C ALA A 3 16.22 16.07 2.71
N HIS A 4 15.54 15.35 3.60
CA HIS A 4 16.12 14.49 4.64
C HIS A 4 15.57 13.05 4.58
N ALA A 5 15.21 12.57 3.40
CA ALA A 5 14.73 11.20 3.25
C ALA A 5 15.85 10.20 3.56
N VAL A 6 15.59 9.29 4.49
CA VAL A 6 16.47 8.16 4.83
C VAL A 6 16.23 7.04 3.83
N ASP A 7 17.30 6.35 3.42
CA ASP A 7 17.19 5.18 2.54
C ASP A 7 16.52 3.98 3.26
N GLU A 8 16.16 2.94 2.50
CA GLU A 8 15.42 1.79 3.05
C GLU A 8 16.20 1.00 4.09
N ASP A 9 17.47 0.74 3.82
CA ASP A 9 18.27 -0.15 4.64
C ASP A 9 18.59 0.53 5.98
N THR A 10 18.91 1.82 5.94
CA THR A 10 19.12 2.63 7.15
C THR A 10 17.84 2.74 7.96
N PHE A 11 16.69 3.00 7.32
CA PHE A 11 15.39 3.03 8.00
C PHE A 11 15.09 1.69 8.66
N GLN A 12 15.19 0.58 7.94
CA GLN A 12 14.85 -0.73 8.46
C GLN A 12 15.77 -1.15 9.62
N SER A 13 17.07 -0.89 9.50
CA SER A 13 18.05 -1.20 10.56
C SER A 13 17.79 -0.38 11.81
N THR A 14 17.51 0.91 11.65
CA THR A 14 17.17 1.82 12.75
C THR A 14 15.87 1.40 13.44
N MET A 15 14.82 1.12 12.66
CA MET A 15 13.52 0.74 13.23
C MET A 15 13.57 -0.63 13.90
N LYS A 16 14.32 -1.60 13.37
CA LYS A 16 14.59 -2.88 14.06
C LYS A 16 15.21 -2.65 15.44
N TYR A 17 16.24 -1.81 15.52
CA TYR A 17 16.89 -1.47 16.78
C TYR A 17 15.93 -0.74 17.75
N ILE A 18 15.15 0.23 17.28
CA ILE A 18 14.19 0.93 18.14
C ILE A 18 13.12 -0.03 18.66
N PHE A 19 12.59 -0.89 17.79
CA PHE A 19 11.50 -1.80 18.15
C PHE A 19 11.97 -2.96 19.05
N SER A 20 13.26 -3.27 19.09
CA SER A 20 13.78 -4.28 20.04
C SER A 20 13.61 -3.88 21.51
N PHE A 21 13.42 -2.59 21.80
CA PHE A 21 13.14 -2.11 23.16
C PHE A 21 11.65 -2.16 23.54
N ILE A 22 10.77 -2.57 22.63
CA ILE A 22 9.32 -2.68 22.90
C ILE A 22 9.04 -4.04 23.53
N GLU A 23 9.10 -4.09 24.85
CA GLU A 23 8.83 -5.31 25.61
C GLU A 23 7.40 -5.37 26.15
N LYS A 24 6.81 -4.21 26.45
CA LYS A 24 5.51 -4.13 27.15
C LYS A 24 4.35 -4.23 26.17
N GLU A 25 3.41 -5.12 26.46
CA GLU A 25 2.23 -5.36 25.61
C GLU A 25 1.41 -4.09 25.37
N LYS A 26 1.15 -3.30 26.40
CA LYS A 26 0.42 -2.03 26.27
C LYS A 26 1.12 -1.03 25.34
N GLN A 27 2.45 -1.03 25.29
CA GLN A 27 3.18 -0.18 24.36
C GLN A 27 3.00 -0.70 22.93
N ALA A 28 3.15 -2.00 22.72
CA ALA A 28 2.91 -2.62 21.42
C ALA A 28 1.49 -2.33 20.90
N GLU A 29 0.46 -2.51 21.72
CA GLU A 29 -0.94 -2.23 21.37
C GLU A 29 -1.15 -0.77 20.93
N ASN A 30 -0.63 0.20 21.70
CA ASN A 30 -0.72 1.62 21.35
C ASN A 30 0.03 1.95 20.06
N ILE A 31 1.14 1.26 19.79
CA ILE A 31 1.92 1.45 18.57
C ILE A 31 1.18 0.87 17.37
N VAL A 32 0.56 -0.32 17.48
CA VAL A 32 -0.32 -0.86 16.43
C VAL A 32 -1.38 0.17 16.05
N GLU A 33 -2.11 0.70 17.03
CA GLU A 33 -3.17 1.67 16.79
C GLU A 33 -2.67 2.93 16.07
N LYS A 34 -1.55 3.49 16.53
CA LYS A 34 -0.94 4.69 15.91
C LYS A 34 -0.43 4.43 14.50
N LEU A 35 0.16 3.26 14.23
CA LEU A 35 0.66 2.90 12.91
C LEU A 35 -0.50 2.64 11.93
N CYS A 36 -1.58 1.97 12.37
CA CYS A 36 -2.80 1.84 11.59
C CYS A 36 -3.35 3.22 11.19
N GLN A 37 -3.48 4.15 12.14
CA GLN A 37 -3.93 5.51 11.83
C GLN A 37 -2.98 6.24 10.88
N ARG A 38 -1.66 6.02 10.99
CA ARG A 38 -0.66 6.64 10.13
C ARG A 38 -0.80 6.25 8.66
N PHE A 39 -1.30 5.05 8.35
CA PHE A 39 -1.58 4.67 6.96
C PHE A 39 -2.54 5.62 6.26
N ARG A 40 -3.47 6.26 6.99
CA ARG A 40 -4.43 7.21 6.41
C ARG A 40 -3.74 8.43 5.79
N LEU A 41 -2.59 8.83 6.33
CA LEU A 41 -1.83 10.00 5.88
C LEU A 41 -0.68 9.62 4.94
N ALA A 42 -0.52 8.32 4.65
CA ALA A 42 0.52 7.84 3.77
C ALA A 42 -0.02 7.78 2.33
N GLU A 43 0.56 8.57 1.44
CA GLU A 43 0.14 8.70 0.05
C GLU A 43 1.04 7.93 -0.91
N GLU A 44 2.27 7.65 -0.49
CA GLU A 44 3.29 7.03 -1.34
C GLU A 44 3.50 5.55 -1.00
N PRO A 45 3.70 4.67 -2.00
CA PRO A 45 3.94 3.25 -1.78
C PRO A 45 5.07 2.94 -0.79
N ARG A 46 6.14 3.76 -0.81
CA ARG A 46 7.25 3.61 0.14
C ARG A 46 6.80 3.81 1.59
N GLN A 47 5.95 4.81 1.85
CA GLN A 47 5.43 5.06 3.19
C GLN A 47 4.55 3.90 3.68
N TRP A 48 3.75 3.30 2.78
CA TRP A 48 2.93 2.14 3.11
C TRP A 48 3.81 0.96 3.54
N ARG A 49 4.87 0.66 2.77
CA ARG A 49 5.83 -0.40 3.09
C ARG A 49 6.54 -0.15 4.41
N ASP A 50 6.99 1.07 4.65
CA ASP A 50 7.68 1.45 5.89
C ASP A 50 6.79 1.27 7.13
N ILE A 51 5.51 1.68 7.03
CA ILE A 51 4.53 1.49 8.12
C ILE A 51 4.21 0.01 8.31
N ALA A 52 3.98 -0.75 7.23
CA ALA A 52 3.73 -2.19 7.28
C ALA A 52 4.91 -2.95 7.89
N PHE A 53 6.13 -2.55 7.54
CA PHE A 53 7.36 -3.06 8.13
C PHE A 53 7.38 -2.80 9.64
N CYS A 54 7.11 -1.57 10.10
CA CYS A 54 7.07 -1.26 11.53
C CYS A 54 6.02 -2.09 12.28
N LEU A 55 4.83 -2.30 11.71
CA LEU A 55 3.84 -3.20 12.28
C LEU A 55 4.38 -4.63 12.40
N SER A 56 5.03 -5.14 11.35
CA SER A 56 5.61 -6.48 11.36
C SER A 56 6.67 -6.68 12.43
N LEU A 57 7.36 -5.63 12.89
CA LEU A 57 8.38 -5.72 13.94
C LEU A 57 7.78 -5.99 15.34
N LEU A 58 6.49 -5.70 15.55
CA LEU A 58 5.86 -5.88 16.84
C LEU A 58 5.73 -7.37 17.18
N PRO A 59 5.75 -7.72 18.48
CA PRO A 59 5.81 -9.11 18.88
C PRO A 59 4.46 -9.82 18.81
N TYR A 60 3.32 -9.10 18.83
CA TYR A 60 1.96 -9.69 18.83
C TYR A 60 1.74 -10.79 19.90
N LYS A 61 2.20 -10.55 21.12
CA LYS A 61 1.97 -11.44 22.29
C LYS A 61 0.54 -11.38 22.83
N SER A 62 -0.16 -10.28 22.57
CA SER A 62 -1.52 -9.99 23.04
C SER A 62 -2.53 -10.10 21.89
N GLU A 63 -3.63 -10.83 22.11
CA GLU A 63 -4.77 -10.87 21.19
C GLU A 63 -5.35 -9.48 20.94
N ARG A 64 -5.20 -8.54 21.89
CA ARG A 64 -5.67 -7.18 21.73
C ARG A 64 -4.89 -6.41 20.67
N SER A 65 -3.60 -6.73 20.45
CA SER A 65 -2.81 -6.15 19.36
C SER A 65 -3.35 -6.58 18.00
N VAL A 66 -3.81 -7.84 17.87
CA VAL A 66 -4.46 -8.33 16.65
C VAL A 66 -5.81 -7.66 16.46
N LYS A 67 -6.63 -7.54 17.51
CA LYS A 67 -7.91 -6.82 17.44
C LYS A 67 -7.74 -5.38 16.97
N LYS A 68 -6.72 -4.68 17.47
CA LYS A 68 -6.37 -3.32 17.01
C LYS A 68 -5.96 -3.26 15.55
N LEU A 69 -5.31 -4.32 15.05
CA LEU A 69 -4.96 -4.43 13.64
C LEU A 69 -6.24 -4.57 12.79
N THR A 70 -7.15 -5.46 13.19
CA THR A 70 -8.44 -5.67 12.51
C THR A 70 -9.33 -4.42 12.55
N GLU A 71 -9.45 -3.75 13.70
CA GLU A 71 -10.17 -2.47 13.85
C GLU A 71 -9.57 -1.37 12.96
N GLY A 72 -8.26 -1.41 12.73
CA GLY A 72 -7.54 -0.47 11.87
C GLY A 72 -7.70 -0.72 10.37
N LEU A 73 -8.32 -1.83 9.96
CA LEU A 73 -8.48 -2.23 8.55
C LEU A 73 -8.94 -1.09 7.62
N PRO A 74 -9.92 -0.22 8.00
CA PRO A 74 -10.35 0.87 7.14
C PRO A 74 -9.24 1.84 6.73
N PHE A 75 -8.12 1.92 7.47
CA PHE A 75 -7.03 2.84 7.20
C PHE A 75 -6.01 2.30 6.17
N TYR A 76 -5.95 0.99 5.97
CA TYR A 76 -4.93 0.36 5.12
C TYR A 76 -5.47 -0.65 4.10
N GLN A 77 -6.76 -1.01 4.13
CA GLN A 77 -7.38 -1.97 3.21
C GLN A 77 -7.10 -1.68 1.72
N ASP A 78 -7.10 -0.40 1.34
CA ASP A 78 -6.87 0.09 -0.02
C ASP A 78 -5.42 -0.09 -0.48
N LYS A 79 -4.50 -0.43 0.43
CA LYS A 79 -3.05 -0.54 0.22
C LYS A 79 -2.59 -2.00 0.20
N LEU A 80 -3.48 -2.95 0.49
CA LEU A 80 -3.19 -4.39 0.56
C LEU A 80 -2.92 -5.04 -0.80
N HIS A 81 -3.21 -4.35 -1.89
CA HIS A 81 -2.81 -4.76 -3.24
C HIS A 81 -1.29 -4.62 -3.46
N GLU A 82 -0.57 -3.91 -2.59
CA GLU A 82 0.87 -3.76 -2.68
C GLU A 82 1.54 -5.00 -2.07
N GLU A 83 2.37 -5.67 -2.85
CA GLU A 83 2.91 -6.99 -2.54
C GLU A 83 3.71 -7.01 -1.22
N THR A 84 4.55 -5.99 -0.99
CA THR A 84 5.38 -5.94 0.21
C THR A 84 4.54 -5.68 1.45
N VAL A 85 3.57 -4.76 1.38
CA VAL A 85 2.60 -4.48 2.45
C VAL A 85 1.87 -5.77 2.79
N PHE A 86 1.31 -6.46 1.80
CA PHE A 86 0.60 -7.72 2.00
C PHE A 86 1.49 -8.79 2.67
N ASN A 87 2.71 -8.96 2.19
CA ASN A 87 3.65 -9.92 2.77
C ASN A 87 3.97 -9.60 4.24
N ARG A 88 4.10 -8.31 4.61
CA ARG A 88 4.25 -7.90 6.02
C ARG A 88 3.03 -8.27 6.87
N PHE A 89 1.81 -8.16 6.34
CA PHE A 89 0.62 -8.63 7.05
C PHE A 89 0.59 -10.15 7.24
N ASN A 90 1.08 -10.93 6.28
CA ASN A 90 1.24 -12.38 6.46
C ASN A 90 2.29 -12.74 7.52
N GLU A 91 3.39 -11.99 7.58
CA GLU A 91 4.38 -12.12 8.67
C GLU A 91 3.74 -11.85 10.04
N ILE A 92 2.87 -10.84 10.12
CA ILE A 92 2.12 -10.51 11.34
C ILE A 92 1.18 -11.67 11.73
N LEU A 93 0.41 -12.21 10.78
CA LEU A 93 -0.46 -13.36 11.03
C LEU A 93 0.34 -14.56 11.55
N THR A 94 1.49 -14.85 10.95
CA THR A 94 2.38 -15.93 11.38
C THR A 94 2.83 -15.74 12.83
N LYS A 95 3.22 -14.52 13.21
CA LYS A 95 3.60 -14.18 14.59
C LYS A 95 2.43 -14.30 15.56
N ALA A 96 1.25 -13.81 15.19
CA ALA A 96 0.05 -13.90 15.99
C ALA A 96 -0.36 -15.37 16.26
N ARG A 97 -0.27 -16.23 15.25
CA ARG A 97 -0.52 -17.68 15.39
C ARG A 97 0.49 -18.34 16.33
N THR A 98 1.76 -17.96 16.25
CA THR A 98 2.83 -18.52 17.08
C THR A 98 2.69 -18.15 18.56
N ASN A 99 2.22 -16.93 18.87
CA ASN A 99 2.12 -16.45 20.25
C ASN A 99 0.77 -16.74 20.92
N LYS A 100 -0.17 -17.29 20.18
CA LYS A 100 -1.48 -17.68 20.70
C LYS A 100 -1.36 -18.94 21.58
N SER A 101 -2.28 -19.08 22.53
CA SER A 101 -2.47 -20.33 23.28
C SER A 101 -2.97 -21.45 22.36
N SER A 102 -2.33 -22.62 22.43
CA SER A 102 -2.64 -23.82 21.62
C SER A 102 -4.10 -24.28 21.71
N ASN A 103 -4.82 -23.88 22.77
CA ASN A 103 -6.19 -24.33 23.03
C ASN A 103 -7.28 -23.42 22.44
N LYS A 104 -6.93 -22.27 21.85
CA LYS A 104 -7.93 -21.41 21.19
C LYS A 104 -8.14 -21.81 19.73
N PRO A 105 -9.35 -21.63 19.16
CA PRO A 105 -9.57 -21.77 17.72
C PRO A 105 -8.92 -20.61 16.95
N ASP A 106 -8.53 -20.83 15.69
CA ASP A 106 -7.90 -19.83 14.81
C ASP A 106 -8.94 -18.99 14.03
N SER A 107 -10.21 -19.04 14.40
CA SER A 107 -11.31 -18.44 13.62
C SER A 107 -11.11 -16.96 13.35
N GLU A 108 -10.75 -16.15 14.35
CA GLU A 108 -10.54 -14.70 14.18
C GLU A 108 -9.35 -14.40 13.24
N LEU A 109 -8.26 -15.17 13.34
CA LEU A 109 -7.08 -15.00 12.48
C LEU A 109 -7.35 -15.46 11.06
N ASN A 110 -8.11 -16.56 10.89
CA ASN A 110 -8.51 -17.07 9.59
C ASN A 110 -9.48 -16.13 8.87
N GLU A 111 -10.43 -15.55 9.60
CA GLU A 111 -11.33 -14.52 9.06
C GLU A 111 -10.52 -13.30 8.63
N PHE A 112 -9.61 -12.83 9.48
CA PHE A 112 -8.76 -11.69 9.13
C PHE A 112 -7.86 -11.99 7.92
N GLU A 113 -7.27 -13.18 7.83
CA GLU A 113 -6.52 -13.62 6.65
C GLU A 113 -7.38 -13.67 5.38
N GLY A 114 -8.61 -14.19 5.48
CA GLY A 114 -9.56 -14.20 4.37
C GLY A 114 -9.89 -12.79 3.87
N ILE A 115 -10.09 -11.85 4.81
CA ILE A 115 -10.31 -10.44 4.51
C ILE A 115 -9.10 -9.85 3.77
N LEU A 116 -7.88 -10.07 4.28
CA LEU A 116 -6.66 -9.56 3.66
C LEU A 116 -6.49 -10.07 2.22
N ASN A 117 -6.72 -11.37 2.00
CA ASN A 117 -6.67 -11.98 0.67
C ASN A 117 -7.70 -11.34 -0.28
N GLY A 118 -8.95 -11.17 0.18
CA GLY A 118 -10.00 -10.56 -0.63
C GLY A 118 -9.68 -9.12 -1.06
N TYR A 119 -9.07 -8.32 -0.19
CA TYR A 119 -8.64 -6.96 -0.55
C TYR A 119 -7.44 -6.95 -1.50
N LYS A 120 -6.51 -7.90 -1.37
CA LYS A 120 -5.41 -8.03 -2.31
C LYS A 120 -5.93 -8.35 -3.71
N GLU A 121 -6.75 -9.38 -3.85
CA GLU A 121 -7.33 -9.80 -5.13
C GLU A 121 -8.13 -8.67 -5.78
N LYS A 122 -9.03 -8.04 -5.01
CA LYS A 122 -9.85 -6.92 -5.51
C LYS A 122 -8.98 -5.76 -6.01
N GLY A 123 -7.94 -5.39 -5.26
CA GLY A 123 -7.07 -4.28 -5.67
C GLY A 123 -6.18 -4.62 -6.87
N GLU A 124 -5.79 -5.88 -7.05
CA GLU A 124 -5.12 -6.36 -8.27
C GLU A 124 -6.04 -6.30 -9.50
N GLU A 125 -7.31 -6.70 -9.34
CA GLU A 125 -8.34 -6.61 -10.37
C GLU A 125 -8.62 -5.17 -10.80
N ASP A 126 -8.79 -4.26 -9.83
CA ASP A 126 -9.03 -2.83 -10.07
C ASP A 126 -7.87 -2.21 -10.87
N LYS A 127 -6.62 -2.47 -10.47
CA LYS A 127 -5.43 -2.01 -11.20
C LYS A 127 -5.34 -2.59 -12.61
N ALA A 128 -5.67 -3.86 -12.78
CA ALA A 128 -5.67 -4.50 -14.10
C ALA A 128 -6.71 -3.86 -15.02
N LEU A 129 -7.89 -3.51 -14.48
CA LEU A 129 -8.94 -2.82 -15.21
C LEU A 129 -8.50 -1.40 -15.61
N GLU A 130 -7.95 -0.62 -14.69
CA GLU A 130 -7.44 0.74 -14.95
C GLU A 130 -6.43 0.74 -16.10
N LYS A 131 -5.41 -0.13 -16.02
CA LYS A 131 -4.38 -0.27 -17.07
C LYS A 131 -4.98 -0.61 -18.44
N ARG A 132 -6.01 -1.47 -18.50
CA ARG A 132 -6.72 -1.80 -19.74
C ARG A 132 -7.48 -0.60 -20.30
N VAL A 133 -8.14 0.16 -19.44
CA VAL A 133 -8.89 1.37 -19.83
C VAL A 133 -7.94 2.44 -20.35
N GLU A 134 -6.83 2.69 -19.67
CA GLU A 134 -5.80 3.63 -20.11
C GLU A 134 -5.18 3.21 -21.44
N GLY A 135 -4.87 1.92 -21.63
CA GLY A 135 -4.38 1.38 -22.89
C GLY A 135 -5.36 1.61 -24.05
N LYS A 136 -6.65 1.39 -23.83
CA LYS A 136 -7.71 1.67 -24.82
C LYS A 136 -7.81 3.17 -25.14
N LYS A 137 -7.79 4.04 -24.12
CA LYS A 137 -7.80 5.51 -24.29
C LYS A 137 -6.58 5.99 -25.08
N ALA A 138 -5.38 5.50 -24.74
CA ALA A 138 -4.15 5.82 -25.46
C ALA A 138 -4.19 5.35 -26.92
N ALA A 139 -4.70 4.14 -27.18
CA ALA A 139 -4.85 3.61 -28.54
C ALA A 139 -5.85 4.43 -29.38
N ALA A 140 -6.98 4.84 -28.78
CA ALA A 140 -7.97 5.70 -29.43
C ALA A 140 -7.37 7.07 -29.80
N LYS A 141 -6.63 7.71 -28.87
CA LYS A 141 -5.93 8.98 -29.12
C LYS A 141 -4.91 8.88 -30.25
N ARG A 142 -4.12 7.79 -30.30
CA ARG A 142 -3.16 7.53 -31.39
C ARG A 142 -3.82 7.31 -32.75
N ARG A 143 -4.99 6.66 -32.78
CA ARG A 143 -5.77 6.49 -34.03
C ARG A 143 -6.34 7.82 -34.53
N ALA A 144 -6.79 8.69 -33.64
CA ALA A 144 -7.31 10.00 -33.99
C ALA A 144 -6.22 10.94 -34.55
N THR A 145 -5.03 10.98 -33.95
CA THR A 145 -3.92 11.82 -34.44
C THR A 145 -3.36 11.36 -35.78
N LYS A 146 -3.34 10.05 -36.07
CA LYS A 146 -2.94 9.52 -37.39
C LYS A 146 -3.94 9.83 -38.52
N ARG A 147 -5.20 10.12 -38.19
CA ARG A 147 -6.26 10.43 -39.16
C ARG A 147 -6.42 11.93 -39.42
N ALA A 148 -5.69 12.80 -38.72
CA ALA A 148 -5.77 14.24 -38.93
C ALA A 148 -5.07 14.65 -40.25
N PRO A 149 -5.73 15.37 -41.17
CA PRO A 149 -5.12 15.83 -42.41
C PRO A 149 -4.02 16.87 -42.13
N PRO A 150 -2.96 16.95 -42.94
CA PRO A 150 -1.92 17.97 -42.78
C PRO A 150 -2.54 19.36 -42.97
N LYS A 151 -2.31 20.26 -42.01
CA LYS A 151 -2.68 21.67 -42.15
C LYS A 151 -1.92 22.25 -43.35
N ARG A 152 -2.58 22.36 -44.51
CA ARG A 152 -2.08 23.12 -45.66
C ARG A 152 -1.90 24.57 -45.18
N GLY A 153 -0.64 24.98 -45.05
CA GLY A 153 -0.25 26.35 -44.79
C GLY A 153 -0.88 27.25 -45.85
N ARG A 154 -1.72 28.18 -45.41
CA ARG A 154 -2.27 29.25 -46.23
C ARG A 154 -1.12 30.20 -46.52
N ALA A 155 -0.42 29.96 -47.61
CA ALA A 155 0.57 30.88 -48.15
C ALA A 155 -0.13 32.23 -48.39
N ARG A 156 0.33 33.25 -47.67
CA ARG A 156 0.05 34.66 -47.95
C ARG A 156 0.60 34.93 -49.35
N ARG A 157 -0.28 35.10 -50.33
CA ARG A 157 0.08 35.69 -51.62
C ARG A 157 0.13 37.20 -51.39
N ILE A 158 1.34 37.72 -51.37
CA ILE A 158 1.64 39.13 -51.60
C ILE A 158 1.49 39.30 -53.12
N GLU A 159 0.60 40.18 -53.56
CA GLU A 159 0.61 40.75 -54.91
C GLU A 159 0.64 42.27 -54.72
N GLU A 160 1.73 42.84 -55.22
CA GLU A 160 2.13 44.25 -55.33
C GLU A 160 1.64 44.83 -56.68
N GLU A 161 1.61 46.18 -56.75
CA GLU A 161 1.45 47.08 -57.93
C GLU A 161 0.03 47.15 -58.56
N ASP A 162 -0.56 48.31 -58.87
CA ASP A 162 -0.07 49.65 -59.25
C ASP A 162 -0.90 50.77 -58.56
#